data_AF-A0AAN7D501-F1
#
_entry.id   AF-A0AAN7D501-F1
#
_cell.length_a   1.000
_cell.length_b   1.000
_cell.length_c   1.000
_cell.angle_alpha   90.00
_cell.angle_beta   90.00
_cell.angle_gamma   90.00
#
_symmetry.space_group_name_H-M   'P 1'
#
loop_
_entity.id
_entity.type
_entity.pdbx_description
1 polymer ?
#
loop_
_entity_poly.entity_id
_entity_poly.type
_entity_poly.pdbx_seq_one_letter_code
_entity_poly.pdbx_strand_id
1 'polypeptide(L)'
;MAENDNTADRARAVRAEKQVERLERELELIKSRLKKPNGSAGSSSPNMMMRESDKVNFQLQEQVKDLKYQLKHQTAELSKLQETFATKTNEYEDKLKRMREIFGQASKNIDNYRASIASKDVEIGKLKLELEECQQREQSYKSTCESQRFTIDKLNTELTSTKTFYGTEIKQLEARNRQISVQLEQTKSNYEQYKKRAHILLEKNKEKQSDASRVNQLQDLVEQLQNQKNKYENEQHEKAEQQLLLEHDLRKAIDRINELESIQHVLSKKDTSFSAEKRALETKLQAMTKQFHQTSQQLTVLQTKYDEQIKLSANSLEPLKLRLQELQESNDSLYQQILMKDNEIEKLIISTPTSPPPTDEVAELPPQQKPQQQPPSATTPPLAAQQQAPPQPVVSDVYASMSSLLSPLVSRQIPDERIGLEKQVQRLSEMLHESQDKITALQTQEKVLKDELRKMDAFEKRQDMNVEYLKNVLVKFLMSENKQTMVPILAKLLCLDETETNSLMENCM
;
A
#
# COMPACT_ATOMS: atom_id res chain seq x y z
N MET A 1 29.89 -14.80 47.49
CA MET A 1 29.41 -15.57 48.67
C MET A 1 29.94 -17.00 48.71
N ALA A 2 29.95 -17.76 47.61
CA ALA A 2 30.46 -19.14 47.59
C ALA A 2 31.95 -19.35 47.95
N GLU A 3 32.75 -18.27 48.05
CA GLU A 3 34.19 -18.35 48.33
C GLU A 3 34.53 -18.44 49.84
N ASN A 4 33.57 -18.16 50.73
CA ASN A 4 33.81 -18.17 52.18
C ASN A 4 33.82 -19.57 52.81
N ASP A 5 33.07 -20.54 52.28
CA ASP A 5 33.07 -21.90 52.83
C ASP A 5 34.40 -22.63 52.54
N ASN A 6 34.96 -22.42 51.34
CA ASN A 6 36.22 -23.03 50.91
C ASN A 6 37.43 -22.64 51.80
N THR A 7 37.41 -21.42 52.36
CA THR A 7 38.45 -21.00 53.33
C THR A 7 38.22 -21.57 54.73
N ALA A 8 36.97 -21.75 55.15
CA ALA A 8 36.64 -22.38 56.43
C ALA A 8 37.07 -23.85 56.49
N ASP A 9 36.83 -24.62 55.43
CA ASP A 9 37.20 -26.04 55.41
C ASP A 9 38.69 -26.27 55.15
N ARG A 10 39.36 -25.42 54.36
CA ARG A 10 40.84 -25.45 54.27
C ARG A 10 41.50 -25.13 55.62
N ALA A 11 40.93 -24.21 56.40
CA ALA A 11 41.37 -23.93 57.78
C ALA A 11 41.02 -25.06 58.78
N ARG A 12 40.06 -25.93 58.46
CA ARG A 12 39.71 -27.13 59.23
C ARG A 12 40.73 -28.25 58.97
N ALA A 13 41.07 -28.49 57.70
CA ALA A 13 42.06 -29.48 57.28
C ALA A 13 43.44 -29.24 57.93
N VAL A 14 43.96 -28.01 57.87
CA VAL A 14 45.27 -27.64 58.44
C VAL A 14 45.33 -27.80 59.98
N ARG A 15 44.19 -27.79 60.68
CA ARG A 15 44.14 -28.15 62.11
C ARG A 15 44.19 -29.65 62.34
N ALA A 16 43.53 -30.44 61.48
CA ALA A 16 43.57 -31.90 61.55
C ALA A 16 44.99 -32.42 61.29
N GLU A 17 45.68 -31.93 60.26
CA GLU A 17 47.09 -32.25 59.96
C GLU A 17 48.00 -31.98 61.16
N LYS A 18 47.92 -30.77 61.76
CA LYS A 18 48.68 -30.42 62.97
C LYS A 18 48.32 -31.22 64.22
N GLN A 19 47.15 -31.87 64.24
CA GLN A 19 46.75 -32.75 65.33
C GLN A 19 47.28 -34.18 65.11
N VAL A 20 47.27 -34.68 63.86
CA VAL A 20 47.91 -35.95 63.47
C VAL A 20 49.42 -35.89 63.72
N GLU A 21 50.10 -34.87 63.20
CA GLU A 21 51.54 -34.65 63.36
C GLU A 21 51.97 -34.51 64.84
N ARG A 22 51.05 -34.13 65.74
CA ARG A 22 51.27 -34.11 67.19
C ARG A 22 51.18 -35.51 67.81
N LEU A 23 50.15 -36.28 67.44
CA LEU A 23 49.95 -37.66 67.88
C LEU A 23 51.05 -38.60 67.36
N GLU A 24 51.57 -38.37 66.16
CA GLU A 24 52.71 -39.10 65.60
C GLU A 24 53.99 -38.88 66.41
N ARG A 25 54.29 -37.62 66.79
CA ARG A 25 55.41 -37.33 67.71
C ARG A 25 55.24 -37.98 69.08
N GLU A 26 54.01 -38.03 69.61
CA GLU A 26 53.71 -38.71 70.88
C GLU A 26 53.86 -40.24 70.77
N LEU A 27 53.43 -40.85 69.66
CA LEU A 27 53.67 -42.26 69.36
C LEU A 27 55.15 -42.60 69.21
N GLU A 28 55.95 -41.73 68.58
CA GLU A 28 57.40 -41.94 68.46
C GLU A 28 58.12 -41.72 69.80
N LEU A 29 57.61 -40.85 70.68
CA LEU A 29 58.00 -40.75 72.09
C LEU A 29 57.67 -42.00 72.91
N ILE A 30 56.55 -42.67 72.62
CA ILE A 30 56.18 -43.94 73.27
C ILE A 30 57.04 -45.10 72.75
N LYS A 31 57.22 -45.23 71.43
CA LYS A 31 58.13 -46.22 70.80
C LYS A 31 59.56 -46.08 71.32
N SER A 32 60.10 -44.86 71.38
CA SER A 32 61.47 -44.62 71.88
C SER A 32 61.63 -44.89 73.39
N ARG A 33 60.54 -44.82 74.18
CA ARG A 33 60.52 -45.34 75.57
C ARG A 33 60.53 -46.87 75.63
N LEU A 34 59.77 -47.56 74.77
CA LEU A 34 59.82 -49.03 74.70
C LEU A 34 61.15 -49.58 74.14
N LYS A 35 61.88 -48.81 73.31
CA LYS A 35 63.10 -49.25 72.64
C LYS A 35 64.39 -49.17 73.49
N LYS A 36 64.27 -49.01 74.82
CA LYS A 36 65.40 -49.05 75.77
C LYS A 36 65.44 -50.36 76.57
N PRO A 37 66.32 -51.32 76.24
CA PRO A 37 66.49 -52.55 77.02
C PRO A 37 67.33 -52.29 78.28
N ASN A 38 66.68 -51.96 79.40
CA ASN A 38 67.36 -51.74 80.67
C ASN A 38 67.14 -52.93 81.61
N GLY A 39 68.01 -53.94 81.51
CA GLY A 39 67.87 -55.19 82.29
C GLY A 39 68.56 -55.14 83.65
N SER A 40 67.90 -55.66 84.69
CA SER A 40 68.55 -56.53 85.69
C SER A 40 67.52 -57.36 86.47
N ALA A 41 67.95 -58.55 86.88
CA ALA A 41 67.38 -59.49 87.86
C ALA A 41 65.94 -59.29 88.41
N GLY A 42 65.06 -60.26 88.13
CA GLY A 42 63.79 -60.46 88.83
C GLY A 42 63.14 -61.79 88.46
N SER A 43 63.25 -62.83 89.29
CA SER A 43 62.81 -64.19 88.98
C SER A 43 61.29 -64.38 89.18
N SER A 44 60.56 -64.70 88.11
CA SER A 44 59.22 -65.32 88.20
C SER A 44 58.75 -66.00 86.91
N SER A 45 58.38 -67.28 87.06
CA SER A 45 57.52 -68.13 86.20
C SER A 45 57.19 -67.66 84.76
N PRO A 46 57.74 -68.30 83.70
CA PRO A 46 57.46 -67.97 82.29
C PRO A 46 56.01 -68.17 81.80
N ASN A 47 55.08 -68.61 82.65
CA ASN A 47 53.76 -69.11 82.23
C ASN A 47 52.59 -68.13 82.47
N MET A 48 52.86 -66.91 82.98
CA MET A 48 51.86 -65.85 83.13
C MET A 48 51.94 -64.78 82.05
N MET A 49 53.14 -64.33 81.67
CA MET A 49 53.31 -63.26 80.67
C MET A 49 52.79 -63.62 79.27
N MET A 50 52.79 -64.91 78.88
CA MET A 50 52.10 -65.36 77.66
C MET A 50 50.60 -65.02 77.72
N ARG A 51 49.89 -65.45 78.78
CA ARG A 51 48.46 -65.14 78.97
C ARG A 51 48.17 -63.64 79.06
N GLU A 52 49.10 -62.84 79.56
CA GLU A 52 48.95 -61.39 79.62
C GLU A 52 49.12 -60.75 78.24
N SER A 53 50.12 -61.19 77.47
CA SER A 53 50.31 -60.85 76.06
C SER A 53 49.09 -61.27 75.21
N ASP A 54 48.55 -62.46 75.44
CA ASP A 54 47.36 -62.96 74.73
C ASP A 54 46.11 -62.11 75.03
N LYS A 55 45.91 -61.69 76.29
CA LYS A 55 44.83 -60.75 76.67
C LYS A 55 45.00 -59.38 76.00
N VAL A 56 46.22 -58.82 76.01
CA VAL A 56 46.50 -57.53 75.36
C VAL A 56 46.32 -57.64 73.85
N ASN A 57 46.76 -58.73 73.22
CA ASN A 57 46.57 -59.00 71.79
C ASN A 57 45.08 -59.16 71.44
N PHE A 58 44.29 -59.87 72.26
CA PHE A 58 42.84 -59.97 72.09
C PHE A 58 42.14 -58.60 72.21
N GLN A 59 42.52 -57.77 73.21
CA GLN A 59 42.02 -56.41 73.34
C GLN A 59 42.40 -55.53 72.14
N LEU A 60 43.62 -55.67 71.61
CA LEU A 60 44.05 -54.97 70.40
C LEU A 60 43.29 -55.43 69.15
N GLN A 61 42.99 -56.72 69.04
CA GLN A 61 42.21 -57.28 67.93
C GLN A 61 40.76 -56.79 67.95
N GLU A 62 40.11 -56.74 69.13
CA GLU A 62 38.76 -56.20 69.27
C GLU A 62 38.74 -54.68 69.02
N GLN A 63 39.75 -53.92 69.48
CA GLN A 63 39.91 -52.50 69.12
C GLN A 63 40.12 -52.30 67.60
N VAL A 64 40.91 -53.13 66.94
CA VAL A 64 41.12 -53.08 65.48
C VAL A 64 39.84 -53.45 64.72
N LYS A 65 39.02 -54.34 65.26
CA LYS A 65 37.70 -54.73 64.74
C LYS A 65 36.68 -53.60 64.89
N ASP A 66 36.64 -52.93 66.05
CA ASP A 66 35.80 -51.75 66.28
C ASP A 66 36.22 -50.58 65.38
N LEU A 67 37.52 -50.32 65.23
CA LEU A 67 38.05 -49.32 64.30
C LEU A 67 37.72 -49.66 62.84
N LYS A 68 37.78 -50.94 62.45
CA LYS A 68 37.32 -51.40 61.11
C LYS A 68 35.81 -51.22 60.94
N TYR A 69 35.00 -51.41 62.00
CA TYR A 69 33.57 -51.17 61.96
C TYR A 69 33.26 -49.67 61.83
N GLN A 70 33.93 -48.81 62.61
CA GLN A 70 33.81 -47.35 62.51
C GLN A 70 34.26 -46.83 61.14
N LEU A 71 35.38 -47.32 60.60
CA LEU A 71 35.84 -47.00 59.25
C LEU A 71 34.79 -47.37 58.21
N LYS A 72 34.24 -48.61 58.28
CA LYS A 72 33.19 -49.08 57.36
C LYS A 72 31.91 -48.27 57.48
N HIS A 73 31.53 -47.83 58.69
CA HIS A 73 30.40 -46.93 58.92
C HIS A 73 30.63 -45.57 58.24
N GLN A 74 31.78 -44.95 58.50
CA GLN A 74 32.14 -43.66 57.90
C GLN A 74 32.27 -43.74 56.37
N THR A 75 32.79 -44.84 55.82
CA THR A 75 32.81 -45.08 54.36
C THR A 75 31.39 -45.15 53.81
N ALA A 76 30.47 -45.88 54.46
CA ALA A 76 29.08 -45.97 54.03
C ALA A 76 28.33 -44.61 54.13
N GLU A 77 28.61 -43.82 55.17
CA GLU A 77 28.08 -42.45 55.31
C GLU A 77 28.64 -41.52 54.22
N LEU A 78 29.94 -41.60 53.91
CA LEU A 78 30.56 -40.85 52.82
C LEU A 78 29.97 -41.23 51.46
N SER A 79 29.79 -42.53 51.16
CA SER A 79 29.13 -42.97 49.92
C SER A 79 27.70 -42.45 49.82
N LYS A 80 26.92 -42.48 50.92
CA LYS A 80 25.55 -41.95 50.96
C LYS A 80 25.50 -40.42 50.81
N LEU A 81 26.47 -39.69 51.37
CA LEU A 81 26.63 -38.25 51.18
C LEU A 81 27.02 -37.92 49.74
N GLN A 82 27.93 -38.68 49.14
CA GLN A 82 28.36 -38.55 47.75
C GLN A 82 27.20 -38.82 46.77
N GLU A 83 26.41 -39.87 47.02
CA GLU A 83 25.17 -40.17 46.27
C GLU A 83 24.18 -39.00 46.39
N THR A 84 23.89 -38.55 47.62
CA THR A 84 22.98 -37.41 47.87
C THR A 84 23.45 -36.12 47.19
N PHE A 85 24.77 -35.90 47.13
CA PHE A 85 25.37 -34.75 46.44
C PHE A 85 25.26 -34.89 44.91
N ALA A 86 25.48 -36.08 44.35
CA ALA A 86 25.30 -36.36 42.93
C ALA A 86 23.84 -36.17 42.50
N THR A 87 22.86 -36.69 43.26
CA THR A 87 21.43 -36.49 42.98
C THR A 87 21.08 -35.00 42.93
N LYS A 88 21.50 -34.21 43.94
CA LYS A 88 21.26 -32.76 43.97
C LYS A 88 21.97 -32.01 42.83
N THR A 89 23.18 -32.43 42.46
CA THR A 89 23.91 -31.86 41.32
C THR A 89 23.12 -32.06 40.04
N ASN A 90 22.66 -33.28 39.78
CA ASN A 90 21.82 -33.61 38.63
C ASN A 90 20.50 -32.81 38.64
N GLU A 91 19.82 -32.68 39.78
CA GLU A 91 18.61 -31.84 39.93
C GLU A 91 18.87 -30.37 39.57
N TYR A 92 20.02 -29.81 39.95
CA TYR A 92 20.41 -28.45 39.60
C TYR A 92 20.76 -28.29 38.11
N GLU A 93 21.46 -29.25 37.50
CA GLU A 93 21.71 -29.24 36.06
C GLU A 93 20.43 -29.34 35.24
N ASP A 94 19.50 -30.20 35.66
CA ASP A 94 18.20 -30.38 35.01
C ASP A 94 17.33 -29.11 35.15
N LYS A 95 17.38 -28.44 36.31
CA LYS A 95 16.77 -27.12 36.50
C LYS A 95 17.42 -26.04 35.63
N LEU A 96 18.75 -26.04 35.49
CA LEU A 96 19.48 -25.14 34.59
C LEU A 96 19.19 -25.41 33.10
N LYS A 97 18.92 -26.67 32.73
CA LYS A 97 18.47 -27.05 31.39
C LYS A 97 17.07 -26.49 31.11
N ARG A 98 16.10 -26.77 31.98
CA ARG A 98 14.72 -26.25 31.87
C ARG A 98 14.67 -24.72 31.85
N MET A 99 15.48 -24.02 32.66
CA MET A 99 15.59 -22.55 32.57
C MET A 99 16.15 -22.08 31.23
N ARG A 100 17.19 -22.73 30.68
CA ARG A 100 17.72 -22.39 29.34
C ARG A 100 16.68 -22.61 28.24
N GLU A 101 15.87 -23.67 28.33
CA GLU A 101 14.76 -23.93 27.41
C GLU A 101 13.67 -22.85 27.50
N ILE A 102 13.27 -22.45 28.71
CA ILE A 102 12.31 -21.36 28.95
C ILE A 102 12.83 -20.03 28.40
N PHE A 103 14.08 -19.65 28.69
CA PHE A 103 14.68 -18.42 28.16
C PHE A 103 14.83 -18.47 26.62
N GLY A 104 15.21 -19.62 26.06
CA GLY A 104 15.27 -19.82 24.60
C GLY A 104 13.92 -19.64 23.92
N GLN A 105 12.83 -20.15 24.53
CA GLN A 105 11.49 -19.96 24.01
C GLN A 105 10.98 -18.52 24.22
N ALA A 106 11.31 -17.88 25.34
CA ALA A 106 10.97 -16.48 25.60
C ALA A 106 11.62 -15.55 24.56
N SER A 107 12.91 -15.74 24.24
CA SER A 107 13.59 -14.98 23.19
C SER A 107 12.94 -15.17 21.81
N LYS A 108 12.66 -16.42 21.41
CA LYS A 108 11.93 -16.72 20.16
C LYS A 108 10.58 -16.02 20.10
N ASN A 109 9.82 -16.01 21.20
CA ASN A 109 8.53 -15.32 21.27
C ASN A 109 8.71 -13.81 21.14
N ILE A 110 9.71 -13.21 21.80
CA ILE A 110 10.02 -11.78 21.69
C ILE A 110 10.39 -11.39 20.25
N ASP A 111 11.20 -12.19 19.56
CA ASP A 111 11.60 -11.92 18.18
C ASP A 111 10.42 -12.10 17.19
N ASN A 112 9.53 -13.07 17.43
CA ASN A 112 8.27 -13.19 16.70
C ASN A 112 7.36 -11.96 16.91
N TYR A 113 7.25 -11.45 18.14
CA TYR A 113 6.50 -10.21 18.41
C TYR A 113 7.13 -8.98 17.74
N ARG A 114 8.47 -8.86 17.74
CA ARG A 114 9.19 -7.79 17.00
C ARG A 114 8.90 -7.84 15.50
N ALA A 115 8.94 -9.01 14.89
CA ALA A 115 8.61 -9.21 13.47
C ALA A 115 7.13 -8.88 13.19
N SER A 116 6.22 -9.26 14.09
CA SER A 116 4.79 -8.94 13.97
C SER A 116 4.51 -7.44 14.08
N ILE A 117 5.16 -6.74 15.01
CA ILE A 117 5.09 -5.27 15.15
C ILE A 117 5.60 -4.59 13.88
N ALA A 118 6.80 -4.94 13.40
CA ALA A 118 7.35 -4.36 12.18
C ALA A 118 6.46 -4.59 10.94
N SER A 119 5.82 -5.76 10.84
CA SER A 119 4.83 -6.05 9.80
C SER A 119 3.59 -5.14 9.92
N LYS A 120 3.11 -4.89 11.14
CA LYS A 120 1.98 -3.98 11.39
C LYS A 120 2.34 -2.51 11.20
N ASP A 121 3.56 -2.07 11.48
CA ASP A 121 4.02 -0.72 11.15
C ASP A 121 4.04 -0.47 9.64
N VAL A 122 4.43 -1.48 8.83
CA VAL A 122 4.34 -1.43 7.37
C VAL A 122 2.89 -1.41 6.88
N GLU A 123 2.00 -2.17 7.51
CA GLU A 123 0.55 -2.16 7.22
C GLU A 123 -0.09 -0.79 7.53
N ILE A 124 0.22 -0.20 8.69
CA ILE A 124 -0.19 1.15 9.08
C ILE A 124 0.39 2.20 8.11
N GLY A 125 1.62 2.02 7.63
CA GLY A 125 2.24 2.87 6.62
C GLY A 125 1.45 2.87 5.29
N LYS A 126 1.03 1.69 4.81
CA LYS A 126 0.19 1.56 3.61
C LYS A 126 -1.17 2.21 3.79
N LEU A 127 -1.86 1.92 4.90
CA LEU A 127 -3.19 2.47 5.19
C LEU A 127 -3.18 4.00 5.31
N LYS A 128 -2.07 4.61 5.78
CA LYS A 128 -1.90 6.06 5.80
C LYS A 128 -1.78 6.66 4.40
N LEU A 129 -1.02 6.02 3.50
CA LEU A 129 -0.91 6.45 2.10
C LEU A 129 -2.24 6.32 1.36
N GLU A 130 -2.96 5.21 1.55
CA GLU A 130 -4.28 4.98 0.96
C GLU A 130 -5.33 5.98 1.47
N LEU A 131 -5.29 6.35 2.75
CA LEU A 131 -6.09 7.43 3.32
C LEU A 131 -5.77 8.79 2.67
N GLU A 132 -4.49 9.12 2.49
CA GLU A 132 -4.04 10.38 1.88
C GLU A 132 -4.46 10.46 0.40
N GLU A 133 -4.30 9.37 -0.36
CA GLU A 133 -4.79 9.28 -1.75
C GLU A 133 -6.32 9.46 -1.83
N CYS A 134 -7.07 8.88 -0.88
CA CYS A 134 -8.52 9.05 -0.84
C CYS A 134 -8.92 10.49 -0.51
N GLN A 135 -8.23 11.16 0.41
CA GLN A 135 -8.47 12.57 0.74
C GLN A 135 -8.16 13.50 -0.45
N GLN A 136 -7.05 13.27 -1.17
CA GLN A 136 -6.73 14.03 -2.39
C GLN A 136 -7.79 13.81 -3.49
N ARG A 137 -8.29 12.57 -3.63
CA ARG A 137 -9.35 12.21 -4.58
C ARG A 137 -10.69 12.89 -4.22
N GLU A 138 -11.07 12.89 -2.95
CA GLU A 138 -12.25 13.60 -2.44
C GLU A 138 -12.16 15.11 -2.70
N GLN A 139 -11.02 15.73 -2.39
CA GLN A 139 -10.79 17.16 -2.62
C GLN A 139 -10.87 17.53 -4.12
N SER A 140 -10.38 16.64 -5.00
CA SER A 140 -10.48 16.79 -6.46
C SER A 140 -11.93 16.70 -6.95
N TYR A 141 -12.71 15.71 -6.47
CA TYR A 141 -14.13 15.60 -6.79
C TYR A 141 -14.92 16.80 -6.27
N LYS A 142 -14.68 17.24 -5.03
CA LYS A 142 -15.33 18.43 -4.45
C LYS A 142 -15.08 19.68 -5.29
N SER A 143 -13.83 19.94 -5.67
CA SER A 143 -13.44 21.06 -6.54
C SER A 143 -14.12 20.98 -7.92
N THR A 144 -14.28 19.76 -8.45
CA THR A 144 -14.98 19.49 -9.71
C THR A 144 -16.48 19.78 -9.58
N CYS A 145 -17.14 19.33 -8.52
CA CYS A 145 -18.56 19.60 -8.25
C CYS A 145 -18.83 21.10 -8.02
N GLU A 146 -17.94 21.82 -7.34
CA GLU A 146 -18.05 23.28 -7.15
C GLU A 146 -17.94 24.03 -8.49
N SER A 147 -17.02 23.62 -9.37
CA SER A 147 -16.88 24.15 -10.74
C SER A 147 -18.09 23.83 -11.64
N GLN A 148 -18.60 22.60 -11.58
CA GLN A 148 -19.82 22.21 -12.29
C GLN A 148 -21.05 22.99 -11.80
N ARG A 149 -21.19 23.17 -10.47
CA ARG A 149 -22.26 23.98 -9.88
C ARG A 149 -22.20 25.43 -10.36
N PHE A 150 -21.03 26.07 -10.32
CA PHE A 150 -20.87 27.43 -10.86
C PHE A 150 -21.24 27.54 -12.34
N THR A 151 -20.91 26.51 -13.14
CA THR A 151 -21.30 26.43 -14.56
C THR A 151 -22.82 26.30 -14.73
N ILE A 152 -23.47 25.47 -13.91
CA ILE A 152 -24.94 25.30 -13.91
C ILE A 152 -25.63 26.60 -13.47
N ASP A 153 -25.15 27.26 -12.41
CA ASP A 153 -25.69 28.53 -11.93
C ASP A 153 -25.56 29.62 -13.00
N LYS A 154 -24.41 29.70 -13.69
CA LYS A 154 -24.22 30.58 -14.86
C LYS A 154 -25.25 30.28 -15.97
N LEU A 155 -25.34 29.04 -16.43
CA LEU A 155 -26.28 28.64 -17.49
C LEU A 155 -27.75 28.92 -17.11
N ASN A 156 -28.11 28.76 -15.83
CA ASN A 156 -29.44 29.12 -15.32
C ASN A 156 -29.70 30.64 -15.37
N THR A 157 -28.70 31.48 -15.09
CA THR A 157 -28.84 32.94 -15.24
C THR A 157 -28.95 33.36 -16.71
N GLU A 158 -28.17 32.75 -17.60
CA GLU A 158 -28.25 32.99 -19.05
C GLU A 158 -29.63 32.57 -19.59
N LEU A 159 -30.09 31.36 -19.27
CA LEU A 159 -31.42 30.87 -19.63
C LEU A 159 -32.56 31.76 -19.11
N THR A 160 -32.45 32.24 -17.86
CA THR A 160 -33.44 33.14 -17.25
C THR A 160 -33.46 34.52 -17.92
N SER A 161 -32.28 35.05 -18.26
CA SER A 161 -32.13 36.30 -19.02
C SER A 161 -32.75 36.16 -20.42
N THR A 162 -32.37 35.12 -21.17
CA THR A 162 -32.89 34.83 -22.51
C THR A 162 -34.41 34.61 -22.52
N LYS A 163 -34.94 33.86 -21.55
CA LYS A 163 -36.40 33.67 -21.36
C LYS A 163 -37.12 34.98 -21.06
N THR A 164 -36.50 35.88 -20.30
CA THR A 164 -37.04 37.21 -19.99
C THR A 164 -37.02 38.11 -21.23
N PHE A 165 -35.92 38.12 -21.98
CA PHE A 165 -35.78 38.85 -23.24
C PHE A 165 -36.87 38.47 -24.24
N TYR A 166 -36.94 37.19 -24.65
CA TYR A 166 -37.97 36.74 -25.59
C TYR A 166 -39.39 36.89 -25.01
N GLY A 167 -39.56 36.72 -23.70
CA GLY A 167 -40.83 36.98 -23.01
C GLY A 167 -41.28 38.45 -23.01
N THR A 168 -40.37 39.40 -23.26
CA THR A 168 -40.71 40.81 -23.53
C THR A 168 -40.89 41.11 -25.02
N GLU A 169 -40.09 40.50 -25.89
CA GLU A 169 -40.19 40.64 -27.34
C GLU A 169 -41.54 40.12 -27.86
N ILE A 170 -41.98 38.94 -27.42
CA ILE A 170 -43.30 38.38 -27.75
C ILE A 170 -44.42 39.35 -27.37
N LYS A 171 -44.36 39.97 -26.18
CA LYS A 171 -45.36 40.96 -25.74
C LYS A 171 -45.37 42.23 -26.59
N GLN A 172 -44.21 42.68 -27.08
CA GLN A 172 -44.13 43.81 -28.01
C GLN A 172 -44.70 43.46 -29.39
N LEU A 173 -44.41 42.27 -29.90
CA LEU A 173 -44.95 41.77 -31.16
C LEU A 173 -46.47 41.56 -31.10
N GLU A 174 -46.99 41.00 -30.00
CA GLU A 174 -48.43 40.92 -29.74
C GLU A 174 -49.09 42.30 -29.71
N ALA A 175 -48.48 43.28 -29.03
CA ALA A 175 -49.00 44.65 -28.96
C ALA A 175 -49.05 45.31 -30.34
N ARG A 176 -47.98 45.21 -31.14
CA ARG A 176 -47.96 45.68 -32.54
C ARG A 176 -49.01 44.97 -33.40
N ASN A 177 -49.16 43.65 -33.29
CA ASN A 177 -50.11 42.89 -34.08
C ASN A 177 -51.57 43.28 -33.75
N ARG A 178 -51.89 43.50 -32.46
CA ARG A 178 -53.18 44.07 -32.04
C ARG A 178 -53.41 45.47 -32.60
N GLN A 179 -52.39 46.35 -32.58
CA GLN A 179 -52.46 47.70 -33.14
C GLN A 179 -52.72 47.69 -34.65
N ILE A 180 -51.97 46.87 -35.41
CA ILE A 180 -52.13 46.71 -36.87
C ILE A 180 -53.52 46.14 -37.18
N SER A 181 -54.01 45.17 -36.40
CA SER A 181 -55.37 44.61 -36.55
C SER A 181 -56.45 45.67 -36.40
N VAL A 182 -56.32 46.58 -35.41
CA VAL A 182 -57.25 47.72 -35.22
C VAL A 182 -57.16 48.72 -36.38
N GLN A 183 -55.95 49.05 -36.85
CA GLN A 183 -55.76 49.93 -38.01
C GLN A 183 -56.35 49.34 -39.30
N LEU A 184 -56.21 48.03 -39.50
CA LEU A 184 -56.76 47.29 -40.64
C LEU A 184 -58.30 47.27 -40.62
N GLU A 185 -58.92 47.07 -39.46
CA GLU A 185 -60.38 47.11 -39.33
C GLU A 185 -60.95 48.54 -39.48
N GLN A 186 -60.25 49.54 -38.94
CA GLN A 186 -60.58 50.95 -39.20
C GLN A 186 -60.47 51.29 -40.70
N THR A 187 -59.47 50.75 -41.39
CA THR A 187 -59.25 50.97 -42.83
C THR A 187 -60.35 50.31 -43.66
N LYS A 188 -60.79 49.07 -43.32
CA LYS A 188 -61.98 48.45 -43.93
C LYS A 188 -63.24 49.30 -43.73
N SER A 189 -63.47 49.80 -42.51
CA SER A 189 -64.62 50.65 -42.20
C SER A 189 -64.59 51.96 -43.02
N ASN A 190 -63.44 52.60 -43.11
CA ASN A 190 -63.23 53.79 -43.94
C ASN A 190 -63.46 53.49 -45.44
N TYR A 191 -62.99 52.33 -45.93
CA TYR A 191 -63.18 51.90 -47.32
C TYR A 191 -64.65 51.60 -47.65
N GLU A 192 -65.39 50.89 -46.79
CA GLU A 192 -66.83 50.66 -47.00
C GLU A 192 -67.65 51.96 -46.90
N GLN A 193 -67.24 52.91 -46.06
CA GLN A 193 -67.83 54.26 -46.08
C GLN A 193 -67.52 55.00 -47.39
N TYR A 194 -66.28 54.95 -47.88
CA TYR A 194 -65.88 55.57 -49.15
C TYR A 194 -66.65 54.97 -50.33
N LYS A 195 -66.71 53.64 -50.42
CA LYS A 195 -67.48 52.87 -51.42
C LYS A 195 -68.95 53.28 -51.46
N LYS A 196 -69.60 53.47 -50.30
CA LYS A 196 -70.97 53.99 -50.21
C LYS A 196 -71.10 55.43 -50.73
N ARG A 197 -70.16 56.33 -50.36
CA ARG A 197 -70.13 57.72 -50.87
C ARG A 197 -69.91 57.77 -52.39
N ALA A 198 -68.99 56.95 -52.90
CA ALA A 198 -68.68 56.84 -54.32
C ALA A 198 -69.86 56.32 -55.14
N HIS A 199 -70.61 55.31 -54.63
CA HIS A 199 -71.84 54.85 -55.27
C HIS A 199 -72.86 55.99 -55.41
N ILE A 200 -73.14 56.73 -54.33
CA ILE A 200 -74.09 57.85 -54.33
C ILE A 200 -73.64 58.98 -55.28
N LEU A 201 -72.34 59.23 -55.42
CA LEU A 201 -71.79 60.20 -56.37
C LEU A 201 -71.90 59.73 -57.83
N LEU A 202 -71.64 58.46 -58.11
CA LEU A 202 -71.82 57.87 -59.45
C LEU A 202 -73.30 57.83 -59.86
N GLU A 203 -74.19 57.59 -58.89
CA GLU A 203 -75.64 57.59 -59.08
C GLU A 203 -76.16 59.00 -59.39
N LYS A 204 -75.61 60.04 -58.75
CA LYS A 204 -75.86 61.45 -59.12
C LYS A 204 -75.24 61.87 -60.46
N ASN A 205 -74.04 61.38 -60.78
CA ASN A 205 -73.36 61.75 -62.02
C ASN A 205 -73.92 61.03 -63.27
N LYS A 206 -74.71 59.96 -63.11
CA LYS A 206 -75.43 59.31 -64.23
C LYS A 206 -76.38 60.24 -64.99
N GLU A 207 -76.78 61.39 -64.42
CA GLU A 207 -77.61 62.37 -65.13
C GLU A 207 -76.82 63.35 -66.03
N LYS A 208 -75.47 63.45 -65.96
CA LYS A 208 -74.73 64.52 -66.64
C LYS A 208 -73.37 64.13 -67.25
N GLN A 209 -73.21 64.59 -68.50
CA GLN A 209 -71.98 64.73 -69.31
C GLN A 209 -71.27 63.47 -69.82
N SER A 210 -71.27 63.33 -71.16
CA SER A 210 -70.40 62.41 -71.92
C SER A 210 -68.91 62.77 -71.84
N ASP A 211 -68.60 64.07 -71.76
CA ASP A 211 -67.24 64.58 -71.99
C ASP A 211 -66.31 64.43 -70.78
N ALA A 212 -66.87 64.26 -69.59
CA ALA A 212 -66.11 63.97 -68.38
C ALA A 212 -65.36 62.62 -68.44
N SER A 213 -65.88 61.65 -69.21
CA SER A 213 -65.32 60.30 -69.31
C SER A 213 -63.86 60.26 -69.75
N ARG A 214 -63.46 61.13 -70.69
CA ARG A 214 -62.11 61.16 -71.25
C ARG A 214 -61.09 61.85 -70.34
N VAL A 215 -61.53 62.83 -69.54
CA VAL A 215 -60.70 63.45 -68.50
C VAL A 215 -60.51 62.46 -67.35
N ASN A 216 -61.59 61.81 -66.91
CA ASN A 216 -61.54 60.77 -65.88
C ASN A 216 -60.63 59.60 -66.29
N GLN A 217 -60.72 59.09 -67.53
CA GLN A 217 -59.83 58.04 -68.03
C GLN A 217 -58.34 58.43 -68.01
N LEU A 218 -58.01 59.68 -68.31
CA LEU A 218 -56.63 60.18 -68.21
C LEU A 218 -56.19 60.32 -66.74
N GLN A 219 -57.11 60.71 -65.86
CA GLN A 219 -56.84 60.87 -64.43
C GLN A 219 -56.71 59.52 -63.72
N ASP A 220 -57.55 58.53 -64.06
CA ASP A 220 -57.43 57.12 -63.67
C ASP A 220 -56.09 56.53 -64.12
N LEU A 221 -55.63 56.86 -65.34
CA LEU A 221 -54.34 56.41 -65.86
C LEU A 221 -53.16 57.04 -65.11
N VAL A 222 -53.23 58.35 -64.82
CA VAL A 222 -52.24 59.04 -63.98
C VAL A 222 -52.22 58.47 -62.56
N GLU A 223 -53.38 58.18 -61.97
CA GLU A 223 -53.48 57.57 -60.64
C GLU A 223 -52.97 56.12 -60.64
N GLN A 224 -53.21 55.34 -61.70
CA GLN A 224 -52.60 54.01 -61.85
C GLN A 224 -51.08 54.08 -61.97
N LEU A 225 -50.54 55.00 -62.76
CA LEU A 225 -49.09 55.19 -62.92
C LEU A 225 -48.44 55.69 -61.61
N GLN A 226 -49.10 56.61 -60.90
CA GLN A 226 -48.66 57.07 -59.57
C GLN A 226 -48.66 55.92 -58.56
N ASN A 227 -49.70 55.07 -58.55
CA ASN A 227 -49.77 53.90 -57.68
C ASN A 227 -48.77 52.81 -58.06
N GLN A 228 -48.44 52.62 -59.35
CA GLN A 228 -47.34 51.75 -59.76
C GLN A 228 -45.98 52.30 -59.32
N LYS A 229 -45.74 53.61 -59.51
CA LYS A 229 -44.51 54.28 -59.03
C LYS A 229 -44.33 54.09 -57.53
N ASN A 230 -45.36 54.39 -56.73
CA ASN A 230 -45.33 54.24 -55.28
C ASN A 230 -45.07 52.77 -54.85
N LYS A 231 -45.60 51.78 -55.60
CA LYS A 231 -45.28 50.36 -55.37
C LYS A 231 -43.81 50.04 -55.64
N TYR A 232 -43.25 50.51 -56.75
CA TYR A 232 -41.83 50.29 -57.06
C TYR A 232 -40.89 51.00 -56.08
N GLU A 233 -41.27 52.20 -55.59
CA GLU A 233 -40.52 52.90 -54.54
C GLU A 233 -40.56 52.12 -53.20
N ASN A 234 -41.73 51.61 -52.81
CA ASN A 234 -41.87 50.75 -51.62
C ASN A 234 -41.09 49.43 -51.78
N GLU A 235 -41.22 48.73 -52.91
CA GLU A 235 -40.46 47.50 -53.18
C GLU A 235 -38.94 47.72 -53.17
N GLN A 236 -38.47 48.88 -53.63
CA GLN A 236 -37.04 49.22 -53.55
C GLN A 236 -36.63 49.49 -52.10
N HIS A 237 -37.46 50.18 -51.31
CA HIS A 237 -37.20 50.42 -49.90
C HIS A 237 -37.18 49.13 -49.08
N GLU A 238 -38.12 48.20 -49.29
CA GLU A 238 -38.12 46.88 -48.64
C GLU A 238 -36.87 46.07 -49.00
N LYS A 239 -36.46 46.08 -50.28
CA LYS A 239 -35.22 45.41 -50.72
C LYS A 239 -33.97 46.04 -50.10
N ALA A 240 -33.94 47.36 -49.90
CA ALA A 240 -32.84 48.05 -49.22
C ALA A 240 -32.78 47.71 -47.71
N GLU A 241 -33.92 47.61 -47.03
CA GLU A 241 -33.96 47.14 -45.63
C GLU A 241 -33.55 45.68 -45.50
N GLN A 242 -33.99 44.80 -46.40
CA GLN A 242 -33.56 43.40 -46.47
C GLN A 242 -32.05 43.28 -46.70
N GLN A 243 -31.46 44.11 -47.57
CA GLN A 243 -30.00 44.15 -47.78
C GLN A 243 -29.28 44.60 -46.50
N LEU A 244 -29.75 45.67 -45.83
CA LEU A 244 -29.13 46.16 -44.59
C LEU A 244 -29.18 45.12 -43.45
N LEU A 245 -30.28 44.37 -43.35
CA LEU A 245 -30.40 43.25 -42.40
C LEU A 245 -29.43 42.12 -42.73
N LEU A 246 -29.32 41.75 -44.01
CA LEU A 246 -28.38 40.72 -44.46
C LEU A 246 -26.92 41.15 -44.26
N GLU A 247 -26.58 42.42 -44.50
CA GLU A 247 -25.25 42.97 -44.20
C GLU A 247 -24.94 42.98 -42.69
N HIS A 248 -25.92 43.28 -41.84
CA HIS A 248 -25.78 43.20 -40.39
C HIS A 248 -25.49 41.75 -39.94
N ASP A 249 -26.27 40.79 -40.43
CA ASP A 249 -26.14 39.39 -40.03
C ASP A 249 -24.86 38.75 -40.60
N LEU A 250 -24.42 39.16 -41.79
CA LEU A 250 -23.11 38.80 -42.34
C LEU A 250 -21.95 39.34 -41.48
N ARG A 251 -22.00 40.60 -41.04
CA ARG A 251 -20.98 41.17 -40.13
C ARG A 251 -20.95 40.40 -38.81
N LYS A 252 -22.12 40.11 -38.22
CA LYS A 252 -22.25 39.34 -36.99
C LYS A 252 -21.74 37.89 -37.13
N ALA A 253 -21.91 37.28 -38.30
CA ALA A 253 -21.32 35.98 -38.62
C ALA A 253 -19.79 36.04 -38.73
N ILE A 254 -19.25 37.07 -39.39
CA ILE A 254 -17.80 37.31 -39.48
C ILE A 254 -17.19 37.53 -38.10
N ASP A 255 -17.80 38.37 -37.24
CA ASP A 255 -17.34 38.58 -35.87
C ASP A 255 -17.32 37.27 -35.06
N ARG A 256 -18.33 36.41 -35.24
CA ARG A 256 -18.36 35.09 -34.60
C ARG A 256 -17.31 34.11 -35.15
N ILE A 257 -16.96 34.19 -36.43
CA ILE A 257 -15.85 33.42 -37.01
C ILE A 257 -14.53 33.89 -36.38
N ASN A 258 -14.27 35.20 -36.34
CA ASN A 258 -13.08 35.79 -35.71
C ASN A 258 -12.93 35.37 -34.24
N GLU A 259 -14.04 35.31 -33.48
CA GLU A 259 -14.05 34.82 -32.10
C GLU A 259 -13.67 33.33 -32.00
N LEU A 260 -14.23 32.49 -32.87
CA LEU A 260 -13.94 31.05 -32.91
C LEU A 260 -12.50 30.76 -33.34
N GLU A 261 -11.95 31.48 -34.32
CA GLU A 261 -10.54 31.38 -34.73
C GLU A 261 -9.59 31.79 -33.59
N SER A 262 -9.93 32.86 -32.85
CA SER A 262 -9.18 33.28 -31.66
C SER A 262 -9.17 32.19 -30.58
N ILE A 263 -10.32 31.57 -30.30
CA ILE A 263 -10.44 30.44 -29.37
C ILE A 263 -9.63 29.23 -29.85
N GLN A 264 -9.71 28.89 -31.14
CA GLN A 264 -8.96 27.77 -31.74
C GLN A 264 -7.44 27.98 -31.64
N HIS A 265 -6.95 29.20 -31.86
CA HIS A 265 -5.54 29.56 -31.70
C HIS A 265 -5.07 29.48 -30.23
N VAL A 266 -5.93 29.83 -29.26
CA VAL A 266 -5.65 29.64 -27.83
C VAL A 266 -5.62 28.16 -27.45
N LEU A 267 -6.52 27.33 -28.00
CA LEU A 267 -6.54 25.88 -27.78
C LEU A 267 -5.29 25.21 -28.39
N SER A 268 -4.94 25.53 -29.63
CA SER A 268 -3.72 25.04 -30.29
C SER A 268 -2.44 25.38 -29.51
N LYS A 269 -2.38 26.56 -28.88
CA LYS A 269 -1.29 26.94 -27.96
C LYS A 269 -1.27 26.12 -26.66
N LYS A 270 -2.42 25.69 -26.14
CA LYS A 270 -2.48 24.76 -25.00
C LYS A 270 -2.07 23.35 -25.41
N ASP A 271 -2.55 22.84 -26.53
CA ASP A 271 -2.23 21.49 -27.03
C ASP A 271 -0.74 21.33 -27.35
N THR A 272 -0.12 22.35 -27.94
CA THR A 272 1.34 22.38 -28.15
C THR A 272 2.12 22.44 -26.84
N SER A 273 1.66 23.17 -25.82
CA SER A 273 2.26 23.17 -24.47
C SER A 273 2.13 21.79 -23.79
N PHE A 274 0.93 21.20 -23.78
CA PHE A 274 0.71 19.87 -23.20
C PHE A 274 1.50 18.78 -23.94
N SER A 275 1.65 18.89 -25.27
CA SER A 275 2.49 18.00 -26.06
C SER A 275 3.98 18.13 -25.72
N ALA A 276 4.46 19.34 -25.41
CA ALA A 276 5.83 19.56 -24.95
C ALA A 276 6.05 19.00 -23.53
N GLU A 277 5.13 19.26 -22.59
CA GLU A 277 5.16 18.73 -21.23
C GLU A 277 5.10 17.19 -21.22
N LYS A 278 4.20 16.59 -22.01
CA LYS A 278 4.11 15.13 -22.18
C LYS A 278 5.45 14.54 -22.64
N ARG A 279 6.10 15.12 -23.65
CA ARG A 279 7.43 14.65 -24.11
C ARG A 279 8.50 14.78 -23.02
N ALA A 280 8.46 15.84 -22.20
CA ALA A 280 9.39 16.01 -21.09
C ALA A 280 9.17 14.93 -20.01
N LEU A 281 7.92 14.60 -19.69
CA LEU A 281 7.55 13.52 -18.76
C LEU A 281 7.92 12.14 -19.31
N GLU A 282 7.66 11.86 -20.59
CA GLU A 282 8.08 10.63 -21.27
C GLU A 282 9.61 10.46 -21.25
N THR A 283 10.36 11.55 -21.48
CA THR A 283 11.83 11.55 -21.41
C THR A 283 12.32 11.26 -19.99
N LYS A 284 11.70 11.89 -18.97
CA LYS A 284 12.00 11.66 -17.54
C LYS A 284 11.70 10.22 -17.12
N LEU A 285 10.58 9.66 -17.59
CA LEU A 285 10.21 8.26 -17.35
C LEU A 285 11.22 7.30 -18.01
N GLN A 286 11.61 7.55 -19.26
CA GLN A 286 12.60 6.71 -19.94
C GLN A 286 13.98 6.76 -19.25
N ALA A 287 14.38 7.92 -18.70
CA ALA A 287 15.59 8.06 -17.90
C ALA A 287 15.50 7.24 -16.59
N MET A 288 14.36 7.31 -15.88
CA MET A 288 14.12 6.53 -14.66
C MET A 288 14.14 5.01 -14.94
N THR A 289 13.52 4.55 -16.04
CA THR A 289 13.56 3.14 -16.46
C THR A 289 14.98 2.67 -16.78
N LYS A 290 15.81 3.51 -17.41
CA LYS A 290 17.24 3.21 -17.65
C LYS A 290 18.02 3.10 -16.34
N GLN A 291 17.79 4.00 -15.38
CA GLN A 291 18.41 3.96 -14.04
C GLN A 291 17.98 2.71 -13.25
N PHE A 292 16.69 2.35 -13.28
CA PHE A 292 16.18 1.14 -12.63
C PHE A 292 16.81 -0.11 -13.24
N HIS A 293 16.93 -0.19 -14.56
CA HIS A 293 17.60 -1.31 -15.23
C HIS A 293 19.08 -1.42 -14.85
N GLN A 294 19.82 -0.30 -14.77
CA GLN A 294 21.21 -0.28 -14.29
C GLN A 294 21.32 -0.76 -12.83
N THR A 295 20.42 -0.31 -11.95
CA THR A 295 20.39 -0.73 -10.54
C THR A 295 20.06 -2.23 -10.41
N SER A 296 19.13 -2.72 -11.23
CA SER A 296 18.79 -4.15 -11.32
C SER A 296 19.99 -5.00 -11.79
N GLN A 297 20.73 -4.56 -12.82
CA GLN A 297 21.97 -5.22 -13.25
C GLN A 297 23.04 -5.24 -12.14
N GLN A 298 23.23 -4.13 -11.42
CA GLN A 298 24.15 -4.07 -10.27
C GLN A 298 23.75 -5.03 -9.16
N LEU A 299 22.45 -5.16 -8.88
CA LEU A 299 21.93 -6.10 -7.89
C LEU A 299 22.23 -7.56 -8.28
N THR A 300 21.99 -7.93 -9.55
CA THR A 300 22.32 -9.25 -10.09
C THR A 300 23.82 -9.56 -9.98
N VAL A 301 24.69 -8.59 -10.28
CA VAL A 301 26.15 -8.75 -10.15
C VAL A 301 26.62 -8.85 -8.70
N LEU A 302 25.92 -8.24 -7.74
CA LEU A 302 26.15 -8.50 -6.31
C LEU A 302 25.70 -9.90 -5.91
N GLN A 303 24.53 -10.34 -6.39
CA GLN A 303 23.98 -11.65 -6.09
C GLN A 303 24.88 -12.78 -6.60
N THR A 304 25.35 -12.73 -7.85
CA THR A 304 26.25 -13.77 -8.39
C THR A 304 27.57 -13.84 -7.63
N LYS A 305 28.13 -12.71 -7.19
CA LYS A 305 29.33 -12.69 -6.33
C LYS A 305 29.09 -13.32 -4.97
N TYR A 306 27.91 -13.12 -4.38
CA TYR A 306 27.54 -13.73 -3.11
C TYR A 306 27.33 -15.25 -3.27
N ASP A 307 26.68 -15.70 -4.34
CA ASP A 307 26.53 -17.12 -4.68
C ASP A 307 27.88 -17.80 -4.97
N GLU A 308 28.82 -17.10 -5.61
CA GLU A 308 30.21 -17.56 -5.80
C GLU A 308 30.95 -17.66 -4.45
N GLN A 309 30.81 -16.66 -3.57
CA GLN A 309 31.40 -16.70 -2.23
C GLN A 309 30.84 -17.85 -1.38
N ILE A 310 29.53 -18.12 -1.46
CA ILE A 310 28.90 -19.28 -0.82
C ILE A 310 29.51 -20.57 -1.38
N LYS A 311 29.59 -20.75 -2.71
CA LYS A 311 30.19 -21.95 -3.33
C LYS A 311 31.65 -22.15 -2.92
N LEU A 312 32.46 -21.09 -2.87
CA LEU A 312 33.84 -21.16 -2.39
C LEU A 312 33.93 -21.58 -0.92
N SER A 313 33.02 -21.08 -0.06
CA SER A 313 32.97 -21.49 1.35
C SER A 313 32.47 -22.94 1.55
N ALA A 314 31.56 -23.42 0.71
CA ALA A 314 31.11 -24.81 0.74
C ALA A 314 32.24 -25.76 0.29
N ASN A 315 32.96 -25.39 -0.77
CA ASN A 315 34.10 -26.15 -1.29
C ASN A 315 35.28 -26.25 -0.32
N SER A 316 35.45 -25.28 0.60
CA SER A 316 36.45 -25.39 1.68
C SER A 316 35.92 -26.12 2.92
N LEU A 317 34.60 -26.13 3.16
CA LEU A 317 33.97 -26.80 4.29
C LEU A 317 33.94 -28.33 4.14
N GLU A 318 33.66 -28.86 2.95
CA GLU A 318 33.62 -30.32 2.72
C GLU A 318 34.93 -31.07 3.05
N PRO A 319 36.13 -30.66 2.57
CA PRO A 319 37.37 -31.34 2.96
C PRO A 319 37.68 -31.18 4.47
N LEU A 320 37.19 -30.11 5.11
CA LEU A 320 37.28 -29.93 6.56
C LEU A 320 36.35 -30.89 7.33
N LYS A 321 35.13 -31.14 6.85
CA LYS A 321 34.25 -32.20 7.39
C LYS A 321 34.88 -33.59 7.22
N LEU A 322 35.36 -33.91 6.02
CA LEU A 322 35.98 -35.20 5.73
C LEU A 322 37.19 -35.44 6.64
N ARG A 323 38.06 -34.44 6.81
CA ARG A 323 39.20 -34.53 7.72
C ARG A 323 38.80 -34.67 9.19
N LEU A 324 37.68 -34.07 9.60
CA LEU A 324 37.14 -34.24 10.95
C LEU A 324 36.58 -35.65 11.16
N GLN A 325 35.95 -36.24 10.14
CA GLN A 325 35.52 -37.65 10.16
C GLN A 325 36.73 -38.60 10.23
N GLU A 326 37.76 -38.42 9.39
CA GLU A 326 39.01 -39.22 9.45
C GLU A 326 39.66 -39.18 10.85
N LEU A 327 39.69 -38.00 11.48
CA LEU A 327 40.21 -37.84 12.84
C LEU A 327 39.32 -38.50 13.90
N GLN A 328 38.01 -38.51 13.71
CA GLN A 328 37.07 -39.19 14.60
C GLN A 328 37.20 -40.71 14.49
N GLU A 329 37.23 -41.27 13.27
CA GLU A 329 37.45 -42.70 13.02
C GLU A 329 38.82 -43.16 13.57
N SER A 330 39.86 -42.34 13.43
CA SER A 330 41.18 -42.59 14.04
C SER A 330 41.15 -42.54 15.57
N ASN A 331 40.31 -41.71 16.17
CA ASN A 331 40.17 -41.59 17.62
C ASN A 331 39.39 -42.79 18.19
N ASP A 332 38.29 -43.18 17.55
CA ASP A 332 37.51 -44.37 17.91
C ASP A 332 38.36 -45.66 17.79
N SER A 333 39.23 -45.74 16.77
CA SER A 333 40.22 -46.81 16.61
C SER A 333 41.26 -46.83 17.75
N LEU A 334 41.78 -45.67 18.15
CA LEU A 334 42.68 -45.55 19.31
C LEU A 334 41.97 -45.93 20.62
N TYR A 335 40.71 -45.55 20.82
CA TYR A 335 39.91 -45.99 21.96
C TYR A 335 39.73 -47.51 22.01
N GLN A 336 39.46 -48.16 20.87
CA GLN A 336 39.42 -49.63 20.82
C GLN A 336 40.80 -50.25 21.12
N GLN A 337 41.89 -49.66 20.65
CA GLN A 337 43.25 -50.14 20.92
C GLN A 337 43.64 -50.00 22.40
N ILE A 338 43.26 -48.89 23.04
CA ILE A 338 43.39 -48.69 24.49
C ILE A 338 42.58 -49.73 25.25
N LEU A 339 41.29 -49.90 24.93
CA LEU A 339 40.41 -50.87 25.60
C LEU A 339 40.90 -52.33 25.44
N MET A 340 41.47 -52.67 24.29
CA MET A 340 42.16 -53.95 24.07
C MET A 340 43.43 -54.11 24.93
N LYS A 341 44.19 -53.03 25.13
CA LYS A 341 45.38 -53.03 26.00
C LYS A 341 45.01 -53.08 27.47
N ASP A 342 43.95 -52.40 27.90
CA ASP A 342 43.41 -52.50 29.27
C ASP A 342 42.94 -53.93 29.57
N ASN A 343 42.28 -54.60 28.61
CA ASN A 343 41.91 -56.02 28.72
C ASN A 343 43.14 -56.97 28.78
N GLU A 344 44.25 -56.60 28.15
CA GLU A 344 45.51 -57.35 28.20
C GLU A 344 46.23 -57.14 29.55
N ILE A 345 46.23 -55.90 30.05
CA ILE A 345 46.71 -55.51 31.38
C ILE A 345 45.88 -56.20 32.48
N GLU A 346 44.56 -56.24 32.37
CA GLU A 346 43.67 -56.92 33.32
C GLU A 346 43.95 -58.44 33.39
N LYS A 347 44.18 -59.09 32.24
CA LYS A 347 44.62 -60.50 32.18
C LYS A 347 45.99 -60.73 32.84
N LEU A 348 46.91 -59.78 32.72
CA LEU A 348 48.21 -59.83 33.39
C LEU A 348 48.05 -59.61 34.91
N ILE A 349 47.20 -58.69 35.35
CA ILE A 349 46.91 -58.40 36.76
C ILE A 349 46.28 -59.62 37.47
N ILE A 350 45.41 -60.38 36.79
CA ILE A 350 44.82 -61.62 37.33
C ILE A 350 45.90 -62.68 37.69
N SER A 351 47.13 -62.56 37.16
CA SER A 351 48.20 -63.55 37.34
C SER A 351 49.14 -63.30 38.54
N THR A 352 49.01 -62.19 39.29
CA THR A 352 49.90 -61.87 40.43
C THR A 352 49.21 -61.15 41.60
N PRO A 353 49.49 -61.51 42.87
CA PRO A 353 48.97 -60.80 44.05
C PRO A 353 49.92 -59.70 44.59
N THR A 354 49.38 -58.86 45.49
CA THR A 354 50.06 -57.89 46.41
C THR A 354 50.09 -56.41 45.95
N SER A 355 50.31 -55.49 46.91
CA SER A 355 49.97 -54.03 46.92
C SER A 355 50.79 -53.31 48.03
N PRO A 356 50.71 -51.97 48.32
CA PRO A 356 50.55 -50.78 47.47
C PRO A 356 51.74 -49.73 47.52
N PRO A 357 51.71 -48.51 48.16
CA PRO A 357 52.19 -47.21 47.58
C PRO A 357 53.33 -46.53 48.44
N PRO A 358 53.61 -45.19 48.51
CA PRO A 358 53.10 -43.94 47.84
C PRO A 358 54.17 -42.83 47.46
N THR A 359 53.71 -41.58 47.17
CA THR A 359 54.40 -40.23 47.21
C THR A 359 55.56 -39.91 46.22
N ASP A 360 55.90 -38.67 45.76
CA ASP A 360 55.31 -37.29 45.62
C ASP A 360 56.34 -36.43 44.77
N GLU A 361 56.22 -35.15 44.32
CA GLU A 361 55.17 -34.07 44.32
C GLU A 361 54.91 -33.61 42.84
N VAL A 362 54.99 -32.37 42.26
CA VAL A 362 55.36 -30.96 42.58
C VAL A 362 54.45 -29.99 41.76
N ALA A 363 53.87 -28.94 42.37
CA ALA A 363 53.34 -27.64 41.82
C ALA A 363 52.45 -27.59 40.51
N GLU A 364 51.59 -26.60 40.19
CA GLU A 364 51.16 -25.32 40.82
C GLU A 364 49.71 -24.94 40.38
N LEU A 365 49.15 -23.83 40.88
CA LEU A 365 47.76 -23.32 40.66
C LEU A 365 47.76 -21.75 40.69
N PRO A 366 46.65 -21.03 40.40
CA PRO A 366 45.85 -20.87 39.17
C PRO A 366 45.78 -19.34 38.80
N PRO A 367 44.64 -18.59 38.72
CA PRO A 367 43.40 -18.69 37.92
C PRO A 367 43.09 -17.46 37.01
N GLN A 368 41.95 -17.51 36.30
CA GLN A 368 41.01 -16.43 35.85
C GLN A 368 41.45 -14.94 35.70
N GLN A 369 40.97 -14.30 34.61
CA GLN A 369 40.19 -13.03 34.73
C GLN A 369 39.24 -12.73 33.54
N LYS A 370 38.21 -11.91 33.83
CA LYS A 370 37.12 -11.32 33.00
C LYS A 370 36.47 -10.19 33.87
N PRO A 371 35.59 -9.30 33.39
CA PRO A 371 35.34 -8.75 32.04
C PRO A 371 35.18 -7.18 32.04
N GLN A 372 34.92 -6.53 30.89
CA GLN A 372 34.12 -5.29 30.66
C GLN A 372 34.17 -4.95 29.15
N GLN A 373 33.20 -4.39 28.40
CA GLN A 373 32.00 -3.52 28.57
C GLN A 373 32.14 -1.99 28.31
N GLN A 374 32.19 -1.65 27.01
CA GLN A 374 31.37 -0.62 26.31
C GLN A 374 31.74 0.91 26.35
N PRO A 375 31.20 1.74 25.40
CA PRO A 375 31.76 3.04 24.89
C PRO A 375 31.11 4.29 25.58
N PRO A 376 31.21 5.60 25.16
CA PRO A 376 31.44 6.17 23.81
C PRO A 376 32.12 7.58 23.63
N SER A 377 32.10 8.06 22.36
CA SER A 377 31.99 9.46 21.87
C SER A 377 33.22 10.29 21.41
N ALA A 378 33.04 10.96 20.25
CA ALA A 378 33.78 12.12 19.68
C ALA A 378 35.29 11.90 19.32
N THR A 379 35.93 12.64 18.39
CA THR A 379 35.70 14.02 17.87
C THR A 379 36.16 14.19 16.39
N THR A 380 35.70 15.24 15.71
CA THR A 380 36.09 15.74 14.36
C THR A 380 37.22 16.81 14.42
N PRO A 381 37.48 17.66 13.40
CA PRO A 381 37.90 17.48 11.99
C PRO A 381 39.36 18.00 11.76
N PRO A 382 39.88 18.18 10.51
CA PRO A 382 39.62 19.37 9.67
C PRO A 382 39.33 19.03 8.17
N LEU A 383 38.71 19.82 7.29
CA LEU A 383 38.38 21.27 7.17
C LEU A 383 39.33 22.11 6.29
N ALA A 384 39.27 21.88 4.96
CA ALA A 384 39.51 22.81 3.83
C ALA A 384 39.15 22.09 2.51
N ALA A 385 38.53 22.68 1.48
CA ALA A 385 37.81 23.96 1.38
C ALA A 385 36.72 23.88 0.28
N GLN A 386 35.97 24.99 0.14
CA GLN A 386 35.03 25.42 -0.92
C GLN A 386 35.17 24.74 -2.32
N GLN A 387 34.10 24.59 -3.13
CA GLN A 387 33.17 25.66 -3.53
C GLN A 387 31.86 25.11 -4.14
N GLN A 388 30.77 25.89 -4.09
CA GLN A 388 29.56 25.70 -4.91
C GLN A 388 29.51 26.75 -6.04
N ALA A 389 28.82 26.41 -7.13
CA ALA A 389 28.05 27.24 -8.09
C ALA A 389 28.42 28.74 -8.27
N PRO A 390 28.56 29.24 -9.53
CA PRO A 390 27.44 29.15 -10.48
C PRO A 390 27.81 28.80 -11.94
N PRO A 391 26.83 28.42 -12.78
CA PRO A 391 27.02 28.32 -14.23
C PRO A 391 27.15 29.71 -14.86
N GLN A 392 28.11 29.90 -15.76
CA GLN A 392 28.17 31.10 -16.61
C GLN A 392 27.35 30.93 -17.90
N PRO A 393 26.73 32.02 -18.41
CA PRO A 393 26.01 31.98 -19.67
C PRO A 393 26.97 32.00 -20.86
N VAL A 394 26.96 30.94 -21.67
CA VAL A 394 27.43 31.06 -23.06
C VAL A 394 26.44 31.92 -23.82
N VAL A 395 26.90 33.07 -24.32
CA VAL A 395 26.12 33.96 -25.18
C VAL A 395 25.73 33.22 -26.46
N SER A 396 24.44 32.91 -26.60
CA SER A 396 23.88 32.35 -27.83
C SER A 396 23.59 33.47 -28.82
N ASP A 397 24.04 33.32 -30.06
CA ASP A 397 23.90 34.34 -31.10
C ASP A 397 22.44 34.71 -31.38
N VAL A 398 22.07 35.95 -31.05
CA VAL A 398 20.75 36.52 -31.41
C VAL A 398 20.54 36.49 -32.93
N TYR A 399 21.62 36.64 -33.71
CA TYR A 399 21.61 36.52 -35.17
C TYR A 399 21.34 35.08 -35.67
N ALA A 400 21.76 34.06 -34.92
CA ALA A 400 21.47 32.65 -35.25
C ALA A 400 20.02 32.25 -34.92
N SER A 401 19.38 32.94 -33.98
CA SER A 401 17.96 32.76 -33.70
C SER A 401 17.07 33.41 -34.78
N MET A 402 17.47 34.57 -35.31
CA MET A 402 16.73 35.24 -36.41
C MET A 402 16.81 34.52 -37.75
N SER A 403 17.90 33.81 -38.07
CA SER A 403 18.00 33.09 -39.36
C SER A 403 16.99 31.94 -39.46
N SER A 404 16.72 31.24 -38.35
CA SER A 404 15.72 30.17 -38.28
C SER A 404 14.28 30.66 -38.47
N LEU A 405 14.00 31.95 -38.23
CA LEU A 405 12.67 32.55 -38.44
C LEU A 405 12.41 32.94 -39.91
N LEU A 406 13.43 32.91 -40.78
CA LEU A 406 13.29 33.24 -42.20
C LEU A 406 13.34 32.02 -43.13
N SER A 407 13.90 30.89 -42.68
CA SER A 407 14.01 29.65 -43.48
C SER A 407 12.70 29.06 -44.03
N PRO A 408 11.51 29.16 -43.39
CA PRO A 408 10.29 28.58 -43.94
C PRO A 408 9.75 29.28 -45.21
N LEU A 409 10.14 30.53 -45.45
CA LEU A 409 9.49 31.40 -46.45
C LEU A 409 10.05 31.27 -47.88
N VAL A 410 11.10 30.46 -48.10
CA VAL A 410 11.80 30.38 -49.40
C VAL A 410 12.13 28.93 -49.82
N SER A 411 11.12 28.03 -49.81
CA SER A 411 11.19 26.74 -50.53
C SER A 411 9.85 26.33 -51.12
N ARG A 412 9.73 26.40 -52.46
CA ARG A 412 8.59 25.84 -53.21
C ARG A 412 8.73 24.31 -53.31
N GLN A 413 7.98 23.53 -52.50
CA GLN A 413 7.91 22.07 -52.66
C GLN A 413 6.53 21.51 -52.27
N ILE A 414 5.63 21.53 -53.25
CA ILE A 414 4.19 21.22 -53.12
C ILE A 414 3.84 19.71 -52.93
N PRO A 415 4.68 18.70 -53.29
CA PRO A 415 4.31 17.28 -53.10
C PRO A 415 4.19 16.83 -51.64
N ASP A 416 5.15 17.18 -50.78
CA ASP A 416 5.27 16.57 -49.44
C ASP A 416 4.24 17.11 -48.44
N GLU A 417 3.81 18.37 -48.57
CA GLU A 417 2.73 18.92 -47.75
C GLU A 417 1.44 18.10 -47.89
N ARG A 418 1.13 17.62 -49.09
CA ARG A 418 -0.04 16.77 -49.33
C ARG A 418 0.06 15.44 -48.58
N ILE A 419 1.23 14.80 -48.57
CA ILE A 419 1.46 13.54 -47.85
C ILE A 419 1.42 13.78 -46.33
N GLY A 420 1.87 14.95 -45.86
CA GLY A 420 1.71 15.41 -44.49
C GLY A 420 0.23 15.58 -44.09
N LEU A 421 -0.55 16.27 -44.93
CA LEU A 421 -1.98 16.49 -44.75
C LEU A 421 -2.78 15.19 -44.77
N GLU A 422 -2.51 14.27 -45.71
CA GLU A 422 -3.19 12.96 -45.76
C GLU A 422 -2.91 12.13 -44.48
N LYS A 423 -1.67 12.16 -43.95
CA LYS A 423 -1.35 11.56 -42.64
C LYS A 423 -2.02 12.27 -41.46
N GLN A 424 -2.17 13.59 -41.53
CA GLN A 424 -2.87 14.37 -40.49
C GLN A 424 -4.38 14.07 -40.49
N VAL A 425 -5.01 13.99 -41.67
CA VAL A 425 -6.42 13.61 -41.83
C VAL A 425 -6.65 12.17 -41.34
N GLN A 426 -5.77 11.22 -41.69
CA GLN A 426 -5.85 9.85 -41.18
C GLN A 426 -5.80 9.82 -39.64
N ARG A 427 -4.85 10.53 -39.02
CA ARG A 427 -4.73 10.61 -37.56
C ARG A 427 -5.92 11.29 -36.88
N LEU A 428 -6.53 12.30 -37.53
CA LEU A 428 -7.76 12.94 -37.04
C LEU A 428 -8.96 12.00 -37.15
N SER A 429 -9.03 11.18 -38.21
CA SER A 429 -10.04 10.13 -38.38
C SER A 429 -9.93 9.05 -37.29
N GLU A 430 -8.72 8.57 -37.01
CA GLU A 430 -8.43 7.63 -35.92
C GLU A 430 -8.84 8.21 -34.55
N MET A 431 -8.48 9.46 -34.27
CA MET A 431 -8.85 10.14 -33.02
C MET A 431 -10.37 10.37 -32.90
N LEU A 432 -11.06 10.63 -34.02
CA LEU A 432 -12.51 10.76 -34.06
C LEU A 432 -13.18 9.40 -33.80
N HIS A 433 -12.69 8.31 -34.38
CA HIS A 433 -13.19 6.96 -34.13
C HIS A 433 -12.98 6.54 -32.67
N GLU A 434 -11.78 6.77 -32.12
CA GLU A 434 -11.51 6.59 -30.68
C GLU A 434 -12.50 7.38 -29.79
N SER A 435 -12.88 8.59 -30.21
CA SER A 435 -13.84 9.43 -29.49
C SER A 435 -15.27 8.88 -29.58
N GLN A 436 -15.68 8.43 -30.77
CA GLN A 436 -16.95 7.75 -31.04
C GLN A 436 -17.12 6.50 -30.15
N ASP A 437 -16.06 5.69 -30.04
CA ASP A 437 -16.05 4.47 -29.23
C ASP A 437 -16.14 4.79 -27.73
N LYS A 438 -15.41 5.81 -27.26
CA LYS A 438 -15.47 6.30 -25.87
C LYS A 438 -16.86 6.84 -25.52
N ILE A 439 -17.51 7.57 -26.44
CA ILE A 439 -18.90 8.02 -26.27
C ILE A 439 -19.85 6.84 -26.16
N THR A 440 -19.69 5.82 -27.03
CA THR A 440 -20.54 4.60 -27.03
C THR A 440 -20.37 3.79 -25.74
N ALA A 441 -19.13 3.67 -25.24
CA ALA A 441 -18.84 3.03 -23.95
C ALA A 441 -19.46 3.81 -22.77
N LEU A 442 -19.36 5.14 -22.75
CA LEU A 442 -19.96 5.99 -21.72
C LEU A 442 -21.50 5.92 -21.73
N GLN A 443 -22.15 5.91 -22.91
CA GLN A 443 -23.60 5.70 -23.02
C GLN A 443 -24.03 4.31 -22.51
N THR A 444 -23.19 3.29 -22.73
CA THR A 444 -23.43 1.94 -22.20
C THR A 444 -23.32 1.92 -20.67
N GLN A 445 -22.32 2.60 -20.10
CA GLN A 445 -22.16 2.75 -18.65
C GLN A 445 -23.31 3.57 -18.04
N GLU A 446 -23.74 4.65 -18.68
CA GLU A 446 -24.88 5.48 -18.27
C GLU A 446 -26.17 4.65 -18.20
N LYS A 447 -26.40 3.77 -19.18
CA LYS A 447 -27.53 2.84 -19.17
C LYS A 447 -27.45 1.88 -17.97
N VAL A 448 -26.31 1.24 -17.73
CA VAL A 448 -26.12 0.32 -16.59
C VAL A 448 -26.37 1.03 -15.27
N LEU A 449 -25.81 2.23 -15.07
CA LEU A 449 -26.01 3.03 -13.85
C LEU A 449 -27.48 3.46 -13.68
N LYS A 450 -28.20 3.77 -14.76
CA LYS A 450 -29.66 4.04 -14.74
C LYS A 450 -30.50 2.80 -14.44
N ASP A 451 -30.00 1.61 -14.74
CA ASP A 451 -30.67 0.34 -14.42
C ASP A 451 -30.38 -0.10 -12.97
N GLU A 452 -29.17 0.15 -12.47
CA GLU A 452 -28.79 -0.05 -11.06
C GLU A 452 -29.49 0.93 -10.12
N LEU A 453 -29.52 2.22 -10.46
CA LEU A 453 -30.24 3.23 -9.68
C LEU A 453 -31.73 2.91 -9.60
N ARG A 454 -32.36 2.48 -10.71
CA ARG A 454 -33.76 2.01 -10.70
C ARG A 454 -33.98 0.78 -9.83
N LYS A 455 -33.00 -0.13 -9.71
CA LYS A 455 -33.07 -1.28 -8.78
C LYS A 455 -32.94 -0.84 -7.32
N MET A 456 -32.05 0.11 -7.01
CA MET A 456 -31.95 0.68 -5.66
C MET A 456 -33.23 1.41 -5.26
N ASP A 457 -33.74 2.27 -6.13
CA ASP A 457 -35.04 2.95 -6.01
C ASP A 457 -36.21 1.99 -5.76
N ALA A 458 -36.20 0.81 -6.38
CA ALA A 458 -37.22 -0.21 -6.18
C ALA A 458 -37.01 -0.99 -4.88
N PHE A 459 -35.76 -1.25 -4.48
CA PHE A 459 -35.41 -1.91 -3.23
C PHE A 459 -35.79 -1.06 -2.01
N GLU A 460 -35.46 0.23 -2.01
CA GLU A 460 -35.83 1.18 -0.94
C GLU A 460 -37.36 1.28 -0.78
N LYS A 461 -38.09 1.41 -1.90
CA LYS A 461 -39.57 1.39 -1.89
C LYS A 461 -40.16 0.06 -1.43
N ARG A 462 -39.47 -1.07 -1.65
CA ARG A 462 -39.85 -2.39 -1.10
C ARG A 462 -39.57 -2.49 0.41
N GLN A 463 -38.58 -1.78 0.93
CA GLN A 463 -38.21 -1.78 2.35
C GLN A 463 -39.17 -0.92 3.22
N ASP A 464 -39.58 0.25 2.74
CA ASP A 464 -40.54 1.14 3.43
C ASP A 464 -42.02 0.71 3.30
N MET A 465 -42.28 -0.38 2.57
CA MET A 465 -43.64 -0.86 2.32
C MET A 465 -44.27 -1.50 3.57
N ASN A 466 -45.49 -1.07 3.90
CA ASN A 466 -46.28 -1.70 4.96
C ASN A 466 -46.60 -3.16 4.63
N VAL A 467 -45.92 -4.08 5.31
CA VAL A 467 -46.01 -5.55 5.14
C VAL A 467 -47.43 -6.08 5.39
N GLU A 468 -48.20 -5.48 6.30
CA GLU A 468 -49.59 -5.89 6.55
C GLU A 468 -50.52 -5.49 5.39
N TYR A 469 -50.31 -4.31 4.79
CA TYR A 469 -51.02 -3.93 3.58
C TYR A 469 -50.66 -4.86 2.41
N LEU A 470 -49.37 -5.17 2.20
CA LEU A 470 -48.94 -6.12 1.17
C LEU A 470 -49.58 -7.50 1.39
N LYS A 471 -49.54 -8.03 2.61
CA LYS A 471 -50.19 -9.30 2.98
C LYS A 471 -51.68 -9.30 2.62
N ASN A 472 -52.39 -8.22 2.92
CA ASN A 472 -53.82 -8.10 2.60
C ASN A 472 -54.09 -8.01 1.09
N VAL A 473 -53.21 -7.37 0.30
CA VAL A 473 -53.29 -7.35 -1.17
C VAL A 473 -52.98 -8.73 -1.77
N LEU A 474 -51.96 -9.43 -1.27
CA LEU A 474 -51.61 -10.78 -1.71
C LEU A 474 -52.70 -11.81 -1.39
N VAL A 475 -53.30 -11.76 -0.19
CA VAL A 475 -54.45 -12.62 0.16
C VAL A 475 -55.64 -12.33 -0.77
N LYS A 476 -55.95 -11.06 -1.05
CA LYS A 476 -57.00 -10.70 -2.03
C LYS A 476 -56.68 -11.18 -3.44
N PHE A 477 -55.42 -11.11 -3.88
CA PHE A 477 -55.00 -11.64 -5.18
C PHE A 477 -55.18 -13.16 -5.27
N LEU A 478 -54.75 -13.91 -4.25
CA LEU A 478 -54.86 -15.37 -4.23
C LEU A 478 -56.32 -15.86 -4.14
N MET A 479 -57.19 -15.09 -3.48
CA MET A 479 -58.63 -15.39 -3.34
C MET A 479 -59.50 -14.78 -4.44
N SER A 480 -58.93 -14.02 -5.40
CA SER A 480 -59.68 -13.43 -6.51
C SER A 480 -59.85 -14.43 -7.65
N GLU A 481 -61.08 -14.60 -8.13
CA GLU A 481 -61.38 -15.32 -9.38
C GLU A 481 -60.81 -14.58 -10.61
N ASN A 482 -60.73 -13.24 -10.55
CA ASN A 482 -60.11 -12.41 -11.58
C ASN A 482 -58.78 -11.83 -11.08
N LYS A 483 -57.70 -12.59 -11.26
CA LYS A 483 -56.34 -12.19 -10.85
C LYS A 483 -55.77 -11.07 -11.70
N GLN A 484 -56.12 -11.01 -12.99
CA GLN A 484 -55.61 -10.03 -13.96
C GLN A 484 -55.87 -8.58 -13.51
N THR A 485 -57.08 -8.29 -12.98
CA THR A 485 -57.41 -6.95 -12.45
C THR A 485 -56.53 -6.49 -11.29
N MET A 486 -55.90 -7.42 -10.56
CA MET A 486 -55.02 -7.16 -9.42
C MET A 486 -53.54 -7.08 -9.82
N VAL A 487 -53.14 -7.54 -11.01
CA VAL A 487 -51.74 -7.50 -11.48
C VAL A 487 -51.17 -6.07 -11.54
N PRO A 488 -51.87 -5.04 -12.06
CA PRO A 488 -51.36 -3.66 -12.04
C PRO A 488 -51.17 -3.09 -10.62
N ILE A 489 -51.97 -3.57 -9.66
CA ILE A 489 -51.87 -3.18 -8.25
C ILE A 489 -50.62 -3.81 -7.63
N LEU A 490 -50.37 -5.11 -7.87
CA LEU A 490 -49.16 -5.79 -7.43
C LEU A 490 -47.89 -5.24 -8.10
N ALA A 491 -47.92 -4.97 -9.40
CA ALA A 491 -46.79 -4.38 -10.13
C ALA A 491 -46.38 -3.02 -9.55
N LYS A 492 -47.37 -2.15 -9.27
CA LYS A 492 -47.13 -0.85 -8.65
C LYS A 492 -46.71 -0.95 -7.18
N LEU A 493 -47.24 -1.91 -6.42
CA LEU A 493 -46.97 -2.06 -4.99
C LEU A 493 -45.59 -2.70 -4.73
N LEU A 494 -45.24 -3.73 -5.48
CA LEU A 494 -43.95 -4.42 -5.40
C LEU A 494 -42.85 -3.70 -6.21
N CYS A 495 -43.16 -2.64 -6.96
CA CYS A 495 -42.25 -2.05 -7.95
C CYS A 495 -41.64 -3.13 -8.85
N LEU A 496 -42.49 -3.88 -9.55
CA LEU A 496 -42.05 -4.85 -10.55
C LEU A 496 -41.57 -4.14 -11.81
N ASP A 497 -40.60 -4.73 -12.52
CA ASP A 497 -40.26 -4.27 -13.87
C ASP A 497 -41.28 -4.75 -14.93
N GLU A 498 -41.12 -4.28 -16.17
CA GLU A 498 -42.05 -4.59 -17.27
C GLU A 498 -42.05 -6.08 -17.63
N THR A 499 -40.90 -6.76 -17.52
CA THR A 499 -40.78 -8.21 -17.73
C THR A 499 -41.41 -9.02 -16.60
N GLU A 500 -41.13 -8.68 -15.33
CA GLU A 500 -41.77 -9.26 -14.15
C GLU A 500 -43.30 -9.08 -14.20
N THR A 501 -43.77 -7.90 -14.61
CA THR A 501 -45.20 -7.58 -14.73
C THR A 501 -45.88 -8.39 -15.83
N ASN A 502 -45.24 -8.52 -17.00
CA ASN A 502 -45.79 -9.30 -18.11
C ASN A 502 -45.83 -10.80 -17.77
N SER A 503 -44.77 -11.38 -17.20
CA SER A 503 -44.78 -12.77 -16.76
C SER A 503 -45.80 -13.03 -15.63
N LEU A 504 -46.02 -12.07 -14.72
CA LEU A 504 -47.10 -12.18 -13.73
C LEU A 504 -48.49 -12.14 -14.39
N MET A 505 -48.67 -11.36 -15.47
CA MET A 505 -49.91 -11.28 -16.22
C MET A 505 -50.21 -12.55 -17.03
N GLU A 506 -49.19 -13.14 -17.67
CA GLU A 506 -49.28 -14.43 -18.38
C GLU A 506 -49.68 -15.55 -17.42
N ASN A 507 -49.10 -15.60 -16.22
CA ASN A 507 -49.47 -16.55 -15.16
C ASN A 507 -50.82 -16.24 -14.46
N CYS A 508 -51.56 -15.24 -14.96
CA CYS A 508 -52.93 -14.90 -14.53
C CYS A 508 -53.98 -15.13 -15.64
N MET A 509 -53.62 -15.77 -16.76
CA MET A 509 -54.56 -16.30 -17.75
C MET A 509 -54.92 -17.75 -17.45
#